data_AF-A0A2D4PMZ6-F1
#
_entry.id   AF-A0A2D4PMZ6-F1
#
_cell.length_a   1.000
_cell.length_b   1.000
_cell.length_c   1.000
_cell.angle_alpha   90.00
_cell.angle_beta   90.00
_cell.angle_gamma   90.00
#
_symmetry.space_group_name_H-M   'P 1'
#
loop_
_entity.id
_entity.type
_entity.pdbx_description
1 polymer ?
#
loop_
_entity_poly.entity_id
_entity_poly.type
_entity_poly.pdbx_seq_one_letter_code
_entity_poly.pdbx_strand_id
1 'polypeptide(L)'
;TLNTLNSNMTQLHSKVDLLSLEVGRIKKHVSPIDAVAEFKPPPEYQLTASELKQIMDQSTSGGDLACRLLVQLFPELFSEDELSKACTTCGYLNKKKLESLHLQLIRNYVEVCYPS
;
A
#
# COMPACT_ATOMS: atom_id res chain seq x y z
N THR A 1 38.03 -18.02 42.52
CA THR A 1 37.08 -18.46 41.47
C THR A 1 35.71 -17.81 41.61
N LEU A 2 35.18 -17.60 42.82
CA LEU A 2 33.87 -16.96 43.04
C LEU A 2 33.79 -15.46 42.63
N ASN A 3 34.82 -14.67 42.95
CA ASN A 3 34.85 -13.24 42.63
C ASN A 3 34.85 -12.95 41.12
N THR A 4 35.47 -13.81 40.32
CA THR A 4 35.50 -13.71 38.86
C THR A 4 34.12 -13.99 38.27
N LEU A 5 33.44 -15.02 38.76
CA LEU A 5 32.06 -15.35 38.37
C LEU A 5 31.08 -14.21 38.72
N ASN A 6 31.21 -13.63 39.90
CA ASN A 6 30.37 -12.51 40.32
C ASN A 6 30.62 -11.27 39.45
N SER A 7 31.88 -10.96 39.13
CA SER A 7 32.23 -9.87 38.20
C SER A 7 31.66 -10.08 36.80
N ASN A 8 31.73 -11.31 36.27
CA ASN A 8 31.21 -11.65 34.95
C ASN A 8 29.68 -11.50 34.88
N MET A 9 28.97 -11.92 35.93
CA MET A 9 27.52 -11.73 36.00
C MET A 9 27.16 -10.24 36.01
N THR A 10 27.78 -9.43 36.87
CA THR A 10 27.52 -7.98 36.93
C THR A 10 27.81 -7.29 35.59
N GLN A 11 28.85 -7.69 34.88
CA GLN A 11 29.16 -7.17 33.54
C GLN A 11 28.09 -7.54 32.51
N LEU A 12 27.54 -8.75 32.58
CA LEU A 12 26.47 -9.19 31.68
C LEU A 12 25.20 -8.39 31.90
N HIS A 13 24.79 -8.20 33.15
CA HIS A 13 23.64 -7.37 33.51
C HIS A 13 23.80 -5.94 32.97
N SER A 14 24.97 -5.33 33.16
CA SER A 14 25.25 -3.98 32.64
C SER A 14 25.15 -3.91 31.10
N LYS A 15 25.63 -4.94 30.38
CA LYS A 15 25.48 -5.00 28.92
C LYS A 15 24.04 -5.19 28.47
N VAL A 16 23.26 -5.98 29.20
CA VAL A 16 21.82 -6.17 28.93
C VAL A 16 21.05 -4.87 29.13
N ASP A 17 21.35 -4.11 30.18
CA ASP A 17 20.73 -2.79 30.41
C ASP A 17 21.08 -1.80 29.29
N LEU A 18 22.34 -1.80 28.84
CA LEU A 18 22.82 -0.93 27.76
C LEU A 18 22.15 -1.26 26.42
N LEU A 19 22.00 -2.56 26.12
CA LEU A 19 21.25 -3.01 24.95
C LEU A 19 19.76 -2.66 25.05
N SER A 20 19.16 -2.77 26.24
CA SER A 20 17.75 -2.41 26.46
C SER A 20 17.50 -0.92 26.24
N LEU A 21 18.43 -0.07 26.67
CA LEU A 21 18.40 1.38 26.42
C LEU A 21 18.55 1.69 24.93
N GLU A 22 19.46 1.02 24.22
CA GLU A 22 19.67 1.24 22.79
C GLU A 22 18.47 0.77 21.96
N VAL A 23 17.89 -0.39 22.28
CA VAL A 23 16.63 -0.87 21.67
C VAL A 23 15.50 0.13 21.90
N GLY A 24 15.40 0.71 23.11
CA GLY A 24 14.42 1.76 23.41
C GLY A 24 14.63 3.03 22.59
N ARG A 25 15.88 3.46 22.40
CA ARG A 25 16.23 4.62 21.54
C ARG A 25 15.90 4.36 20.08
N ILE A 26 16.25 3.18 19.55
CA ILE A 26 15.95 2.77 18.18
C ILE A 26 14.43 2.73 17.96
N LYS A 27 13.68 2.09 18.87
CA LYS A 27 12.21 2.03 18.80
C LYS A 27 11.54 3.41 18.86
N LYS A 28 12.17 4.40 19.49
CA LYS A 28 11.67 5.79 19.56
C LYS A 28 12.01 6.62 18.31
N HIS A 29 13.06 6.27 17.57
CA HIS A 29 13.43 6.93 16.31
C HIS A 29 12.83 6.26 15.06
N VAL A 30 12.33 5.03 15.18
CA VAL A 30 11.48 4.41 14.17
C VAL A 30 10.06 4.88 14.41
N SER A 31 9.72 6.04 13.83
CA SER A 31 8.33 6.40 13.58
C SER A 31 7.65 5.24 12.83
N PRO A 32 6.55 4.65 13.32
CA PRO A 32 5.81 3.61 12.60
C PRO A 32 5.28 4.09 11.23
N ILE A 33 5.38 5.40 10.97
CA ILE A 33 4.86 6.10 9.80
C ILE A 33 5.82 5.97 8.60
N ASP A 34 7.13 5.76 8.82
CA ASP A 34 8.12 5.70 7.73
C ASP A 34 8.29 4.31 7.10
N ALA A 35 7.66 3.28 7.66
CA ALA A 35 7.71 1.91 7.12
C ALA A 35 6.56 1.59 6.16
N VAL A 36 5.58 2.49 6.02
CA VAL A 36 4.65 2.46 4.90
C VAL A 36 5.30 3.34 3.85
N ALA A 37 5.97 2.73 2.87
CA ALA A 37 6.41 3.46 1.68
C ALA A 37 5.22 4.29 1.19
N GLU A 38 5.31 5.62 1.34
CA GLU A 38 4.27 6.56 0.93
C GLU A 38 3.97 6.22 -0.53
N PHE A 39 2.81 5.60 -0.76
CA PHE A 39 2.48 5.05 -2.06
C PHE A 39 2.25 6.24 -2.99
N LYS A 40 3.31 6.61 -3.70
CA LYS A 40 3.29 7.66 -4.72
C LYS A 40 3.05 7.00 -6.05
N PRO A 41 1.78 6.95 -6.53
CA PRO A 41 1.56 6.56 -7.91
C PRO A 41 2.37 7.47 -8.84
N PRO A 42 2.73 6.96 -10.03
CA PRO A 42 3.16 7.80 -11.12
C PRO A 42 2.22 9.02 -11.31
N PRO A 43 2.73 10.18 -11.76
CA PRO A 43 1.94 11.41 -11.87
C PRO A 43 0.64 11.24 -12.67
N GLU A 44 0.65 10.37 -13.67
CA GLU A 44 -0.50 10.06 -14.51
C GLU A 44 -1.66 9.39 -13.76
N TYR A 45 -1.40 8.73 -12.62
CA TYR A 45 -2.41 8.08 -11.78
C TYR A 45 -2.63 8.79 -10.44
N GLN A 46 -2.04 9.97 -10.26
CA GLN A 46 -2.14 10.77 -9.05
C GLN A 46 -3.37 11.69 -9.15
N LEU A 47 -4.34 11.48 -8.28
CA LEU A 47 -5.53 12.32 -8.17
C LEU A 47 -5.33 13.34 -7.07
N THR A 48 -5.72 14.58 -7.34
CA THR A 48 -5.84 15.60 -6.31
C THR A 48 -7.02 15.27 -5.39
N ALA A 49 -6.99 15.81 -4.16
CA ALA A 49 -8.11 15.67 -3.22
C ALA A 49 -9.45 16.16 -3.81
N SER A 50 -9.39 17.20 -4.67
CA SER A 50 -10.56 17.74 -5.36
C SER A 50 -11.14 16.76 -6.37
N GLU A 51 -10.29 16.14 -7.21
CA GLU A 51 -10.72 15.14 -8.20
C GLU A 51 -11.30 13.91 -7.51
N LEU A 52 -10.61 13.39 -6.49
CA LEU A 52 -11.08 12.25 -5.72
C LEU A 52 -12.47 12.53 -5.10
N LYS A 53 -12.65 13.73 -4.52
CA LYS A 53 -13.93 14.15 -3.96
C LYS A 53 -15.01 14.25 -5.04
N GLN A 54 -14.71 14.79 -6.22
CA GLN A 54 -15.68 14.87 -7.32
C GLN A 54 -16.14 13.50 -7.79
N ILE A 55 -15.25 12.51 -7.83
CA ILE A 55 -15.61 11.14 -8.20
C ILE A 55 -16.46 10.51 -7.10
N MET A 56 -16.06 10.69 -5.83
CA MET A 56 -16.80 10.21 -4.67
C MET A 56 -18.22 10.80 -4.60
N ASP A 57 -18.39 12.10 -4.85
CA ASP A 57 -19.70 12.77 -4.84
C ASP A 57 -20.64 12.22 -5.93
N GLN A 58 -20.08 11.65 -7.00
CA GLN A 58 -20.87 10.99 -8.04
C GLN A 58 -21.13 9.51 -7.73
N SER A 59 -20.37 8.92 -6.81
CA SER A 59 -20.45 7.50 -6.44
C SER A 59 -21.50 7.23 -5.37
N THR A 60 -22.15 6.08 -5.49
CA THR A 60 -23.21 5.63 -4.55
C THR A 60 -22.71 4.64 -3.49
N SER A 61 -21.54 4.05 -3.70
CA SER A 61 -20.91 3.09 -2.77
C SER A 61 -19.40 3.02 -3.00
N GLY A 62 -18.65 2.46 -2.06
CA GLY A 62 -17.21 2.21 -2.23
C GLY A 62 -16.88 1.31 -3.43
N GLY A 63 -17.78 0.38 -3.77
CA GLY A 63 -17.66 -0.43 -4.99
C GLY A 63 -17.85 0.38 -6.27
N ASP A 64 -18.83 1.30 -6.29
CA ASP A 64 -19.05 2.21 -7.42
C ASP A 64 -17.88 3.20 -7.59
N LEU A 65 -17.35 3.72 -6.48
CA LEU A 65 -16.12 4.53 -6.47
C LEU A 65 -14.94 3.76 -7.08
N ALA A 66 -14.72 2.51 -6.68
CA ALA A 66 -13.67 1.67 -7.22
C ALA A 66 -13.80 1.46 -8.74
N CYS A 67 -15.03 1.23 -9.23
CA CYS A 67 -15.30 1.08 -10.66
C CYS A 67 -15.00 2.37 -11.43
N ARG A 68 -15.37 3.54 -10.90
CA ARG A 68 -15.09 4.83 -11.55
C ARG A 68 -13.60 5.16 -11.57
N LEU A 69 -12.90 4.90 -10.47
CA LEU A 69 -11.45 5.03 -10.39
C LEU A 69 -10.76 4.12 -11.42
N LEU A 70 -11.24 2.90 -11.61
CA LEU A 70 -10.68 1.97 -12.60
C LEU A 70 -10.76 2.53 -14.03
N VAL A 71 -11.91 3.11 -14.40
CA VAL A 71 -12.12 3.70 -15.74
C VAL A 71 -11.30 4.97 -15.94
N GLN A 72 -11.21 5.81 -14.91
CA GLN A 72 -10.50 7.09 -15.00
C GLN A 72 -8.99 6.95 -14.97
N LEU A 73 -8.47 6.06 -14.13
CA LEU A 73 -7.03 5.84 -13.98
C LEU A 73 -6.49 4.93 -15.09
N PHE A 74 -7.27 3.96 -15.56
CA PHE A 74 -6.80 2.96 -16.51
C PHE A 74 -7.70 2.85 -17.75
N PRO A 75 -7.94 3.94 -18.49
CA PRO A 75 -8.78 3.92 -19.69
C PRO A 75 -8.26 2.95 -20.76
N GLU A 76 -6.95 2.70 -20.80
CA GLU A 76 -6.30 1.77 -21.73
C GLU A 76 -6.71 0.31 -21.57
N LEU A 77 -7.28 -0.06 -20.41
CA LEU A 77 -7.85 -1.38 -20.20
C LEU A 77 -9.19 -1.57 -20.90
N PHE A 78 -9.85 -0.46 -21.26
CA PHE A 78 -11.17 -0.45 -21.88
C PHE A 78 -11.14 -0.07 -23.36
N SER A 79 -9.96 0.17 -23.94
CA SER A 79 -9.80 0.49 -25.36
C SER A 79 -10.19 -0.67 -26.28
N GLU A 80 -11.01 -0.37 -27.29
CA GLU A 80 -11.64 -1.33 -28.22
C GLU A 80 -10.64 -2.10 -29.11
N ASP A 81 -9.43 -1.56 -29.31
CA ASP A 81 -8.35 -2.17 -30.10
C ASP A 81 -7.89 -3.55 -29.57
N GLU A 82 -8.19 -3.83 -28.30
CA GLU A 82 -7.75 -5.04 -27.58
C GLU A 82 -8.92 -5.99 -27.23
N LEU A 83 -10.16 -5.63 -27.58
CA LEU A 83 -11.32 -6.52 -27.50
C LEU A 83 -11.47 -7.31 -28.82
N SER A 84 -11.05 -6.72 -29.94
CA SER A 84 -11.12 -7.29 -31.30
C SER A 84 -10.16 -8.45 -31.56
N LYS A 85 -9.14 -8.66 -30.70
CA LYS A 85 -8.28 -9.86 -30.72
C LYS A 85 -8.90 -11.05 -29.97
N ALA A 86 -10.10 -10.92 -29.43
CA ALA A 86 -10.86 -12.06 -28.95
C ALA A 86 -11.40 -12.82 -30.17
N CYS A 87 -10.89 -14.01 -30.42
CA CYS A 87 -11.44 -14.88 -31.46
C CYS A 87 -12.90 -15.21 -31.10
N THR A 88 -13.82 -14.67 -31.91
CA THR A 88 -15.27 -14.83 -31.73
C THR A 88 -15.73 -16.29 -31.82
N THR A 89 -14.90 -17.17 -32.40
CA THR A 89 -15.16 -18.61 -32.54
C THR A 89 -14.73 -19.43 -31.31
N CYS A 90 -13.75 -18.99 -30.51
CA CYS A 90 -13.28 -19.77 -29.34
C CYS A 90 -13.71 -19.20 -27.98
N GLY A 91 -14.36 -18.03 -27.95
CA GLY A 91 -14.84 -17.41 -26.71
C GLY A 91 -13.71 -16.96 -25.77
N TYR A 92 -12.46 -16.92 -26.27
CA TYR A 92 -11.31 -16.49 -25.48
C TYR A 92 -11.33 -14.96 -25.34
N LEU A 93 -11.89 -14.51 -24.22
CA LEU A 93 -11.76 -13.13 -23.76
C LEU A 93 -10.32 -12.95 -23.27
N ASN A 94 -9.54 -12.12 -23.95
CA ASN A 94 -8.24 -11.65 -23.44
C ASN A 94 -8.49 -10.81 -22.18
N LYS A 95 -8.69 -11.47 -21.04
CA LYS A 95 -8.79 -10.80 -19.74
C LYS A 95 -7.41 -10.27 -19.40
N LYS A 96 -7.17 -8.98 -19.67
CA LYS A 96 -6.00 -8.29 -19.12
C LYS A 96 -6.07 -8.40 -17.60
N LYS A 97 -5.13 -9.15 -17.03
CA LYS A 97 -5.02 -9.24 -15.58
C LYS A 97 -4.58 -7.86 -15.11
N LEU A 98 -5.44 -7.21 -14.33
CA LEU A 98 -5.08 -5.98 -13.69
C LEU A 98 -3.92 -6.26 -12.72
N GLU A 99 -2.80 -5.57 -12.90
CA GLU A 99 -1.61 -5.76 -12.06
C GLU A 99 -1.93 -5.48 -10.59
N SER A 100 -1.24 -6.18 -9.68
CA SER A 100 -1.48 -6.03 -8.23
C SER A 100 -1.31 -4.59 -7.75
N LEU A 101 -0.44 -3.81 -8.39
CA LEU A 101 -0.20 -2.40 -8.08
C LEU A 101 -1.40 -1.52 -8.42
N HIS A 102 -2.10 -1.78 -9.52
CA HIS A 102 -3.30 -1.03 -9.91
C HIS A 102 -4.45 -1.26 -8.93
N LEU A 103 -4.65 -2.52 -8.50
CA LEU A 103 -5.63 -2.85 -7.47
C LEU A 103 -5.30 -2.17 -6.13
N GLN A 104 -4.01 -2.13 -5.77
CA GLN A 104 -3.56 -1.48 -4.54
C GLN A 104 -3.75 0.04 -4.60
N LEU A 105 -3.52 0.67 -5.75
CA LEU A 105 -3.82 2.10 -5.95
C LEU A 105 -5.30 2.40 -5.75
N ILE A 106 -6.18 1.64 -6.39
CA ILE A 106 -7.63 1.81 -6.26
C ILE A 106 -8.05 1.63 -4.80
N ARG A 107 -7.54 0.57 -4.14
CA ARG A 107 -7.80 0.31 -2.73
C ARG A 107 -7.40 1.49 -1.84
N ASN A 108 -6.21 2.05 -2.04
CA ASN A 108 -5.72 3.18 -1.26
C ASN A 108 -6.66 4.40 -1.39
N TYR A 109 -7.12 4.73 -2.59
CA TYR A 109 -8.07 5.83 -2.79
C TYR A 109 -9.44 5.56 -2.17
N VAL A 110 -9.93 4.32 -2.24
CA VAL A 110 -11.21 3.94 -1.64
C VAL A 110 -11.12 3.97 -0.12
N GLU A 111 -10.02 3.50 0.50
CA GLU A 111 -9.83 3.53 1.96
C GLU A 111 -9.79 4.96 2.52
N VAL A 112 -9.33 5.95 1.75
CA VAL A 112 -9.39 7.37 2.13
C VAL A 112 -10.83 7.89 2.20
N CYS A 113 -11.72 7.40 1.35
CA CYS A 113 -13.12 7.85 1.28
C CYS A 113 -14.07 7.01 2.15
N TYR A 114 -13.78 5.72 2.27
CA TYR A 114 -14.56 4.72 2.98
C TYR A 114 -13.64 3.91 3.91
N PRO A 115 -13.21 4.50 5.03
CA PRO A 115 -12.50 3.74 6.07
C PRO A 115 -13.44 2.66 6.62
N SER A 116 -12.98 1.42 6.62
CA SER A 116 -13.72 0.25 7.15
C SER A 116 -13.58 0.12 8.66
#